data_AF-A0A1Y1N0F1-F1
#
_entry.id   AF-A0A1Y1N0F1-F1
#
_cell.length_a   1.000
_cell.length_b   1.000
_cell.length_c   1.000
_cell.angle_alpha   90.00
_cell.angle_beta   90.00
_cell.angle_gamma   90.00
#
_symmetry.space_group_name_H-M   'P 1'
#
loop_
_entity.id
_entity.type
_entity.pdbx_description
1 polymer ?
#
loop_
_entity_poly.entity_id
_entity_poly.type
_entity_poly.pdbx_seq_one_letter_code
_entity_poly.pdbx_strand_id
1 'polypeptide(L)'
;VAATNVVVKSDTEWQIFAHETGHTFGAVHDCVPQTCPVKGPSQACCPLSRNQCDAGGKYIMNPSTGSGITSFSPCSIGNICSGLKSNQIKGNCLTDNKNVQTDVDIGSQCGNGIV
;
A
#
# COMPACT_ATOMS: atom_id res chain seq x y z
N VAL A 1 0.99 -4.28 18.51
CA VAL A 1 -0.15 -3.37 18.24
C VAL A 1 -0.62 -3.68 16.83
N ALA A 2 -1.89 -4.06 16.64
CA ALA A 2 -2.44 -4.18 15.29
C ALA A 2 -2.95 -2.79 14.87
N ALA A 3 -2.49 -2.27 13.73
CA ALA A 3 -3.08 -1.09 13.13
C ALA A 3 -4.45 -1.47 12.54
N THR A 4 -5.44 -0.60 12.70
CA THR A 4 -6.76 -0.77 12.08
C THR A 4 -6.79 0.10 10.83
N ASN A 5 -7.00 -0.53 9.69
CA ASN A 5 -7.18 0.15 8.41
C ASN A 5 -8.61 0.70 8.33
N VAL A 6 -8.75 1.90 7.76
CA VAL A 6 -10.06 2.54 7.58
C VAL A 6 -10.27 2.82 6.10
N VAL A 7 -11.31 2.22 5.53
CA VAL A 7 -11.73 2.47 4.15
C VAL A 7 -13.09 3.16 4.17
N VAL A 8 -13.19 4.27 3.44
CA VAL A 8 -14.42 5.05 3.32
C VAL A 8 -14.99 4.95 1.92
N LYS A 9 -16.31 4.79 1.83
CA LYS A 9 -17.03 4.80 0.56
C LYS A 9 -16.89 6.17 -0.11
N SER A 10 -16.28 6.21 -1.29
CA SER A 10 -16.01 7.42 -2.06
C SER A 10 -15.68 7.09 -3.52
N ASP A 11 -15.55 8.10 -4.38
CA ASP A 11 -15.12 7.91 -5.78
C ASP A 11 -13.67 7.37 -5.91
N THR A 12 -12.92 7.36 -4.81
CA THR A 12 -11.55 6.84 -4.72
C THR A 12 -11.43 5.64 -3.77
N GLU A 13 -12.53 4.95 -3.47
CA GLU A 13 -12.57 3.87 -2.47
C GLU A 13 -11.51 2.78 -2.72
N TRP A 14 -11.31 2.38 -3.97
CA TRP A 14 -10.33 1.34 -4.28
C TRP A 14 -8.88 1.83 -4.11
N GLN A 15 -8.59 3.11 -4.34
CA GLN A 15 -7.29 3.70 -4.05
C GLN A 15 -7.03 3.75 -2.55
N ILE A 16 -8.04 4.07 -1.75
CA ILE A 16 -7.96 4.05 -0.28
C ILE A 16 -7.70 2.60 0.17
N PHE A 17 -8.46 1.63 -0.33
CA PHE A 17 -8.20 0.22 -0.03
C PHE A 17 -6.77 -0.21 -0.38
N ALA A 18 -6.26 0.21 -1.54
CA ALA A 18 -4.88 -0.07 -1.95
C ALA A 18 -3.84 0.62 -1.03
N HIS A 19 -4.11 1.84 -0.59
CA HIS A 19 -3.27 2.60 0.35
C HIS A 19 -3.15 1.88 1.70
N GLU A 20 -4.29 1.51 2.29
CA GLU A 20 -4.34 0.79 3.56
C GLU A 20 -3.70 -0.61 3.46
N THR A 21 -3.90 -1.28 2.32
CA THR A 21 -3.21 -2.54 2.02
C THR A 21 -1.70 -2.32 1.94
N GLY A 22 -1.24 -1.23 1.34
CA GLY A 22 0.18 -0.85 1.30
C GLY A 22 0.81 -0.75 2.70
N HIS A 23 0.12 -0.14 3.66
CA HIS A 23 0.55 -0.11 5.07
C HIS A 23 0.63 -1.51 5.70
N THR A 24 -0.33 -2.39 5.39
CA THR A 24 -0.30 -3.79 5.83
C THR A 24 0.94 -4.53 5.33
N PHE A 25 1.42 -4.17 4.14
CA PHE A 25 2.66 -4.68 3.55
C PHE A 25 3.92 -3.88 3.95
N GLY A 26 3.82 -2.98 4.93
CA GLY A 26 4.96 -2.26 5.49
C GLY A 26 5.42 -1.03 4.69
N ALA A 27 4.63 -0.58 3.70
CA ALA A 27 4.88 0.71 3.08
C ALA A 27 4.59 1.86 4.06
N VAL A 28 5.40 2.91 4.00
CA VAL A 28 5.14 4.20 4.66
C VAL A 28 4.70 5.23 3.63
N HIS A 29 4.17 6.36 4.09
CA HIS A 29 3.75 7.44 3.20
C HIS A 29 4.87 7.93 2.29
N ASP A 30 4.54 8.19 1.03
CA ASP A 30 5.40 8.92 0.11
C ASP A 30 5.62 10.36 0.60
N CYS A 31 6.81 10.89 0.35
CA CYS A 31 7.13 12.25 0.75
C CYS A 31 6.32 13.28 -0.05
N VAL A 32 5.88 14.32 0.66
CA VAL A 32 5.24 15.54 0.13
C VAL A 32 6.16 16.75 0.40
N PRO A 33 5.91 17.93 -0.20
CA PRO A 33 6.77 19.10 0.01
C PRO A 33 7.04 19.43 1.48
N GLN A 34 6.05 19.22 2.36
CA GLN A 34 6.11 19.50 3.79
C GLN A 34 7.02 18.54 4.57
N THR A 35 7.22 17.32 4.07
CA THR A 35 8.10 16.32 4.68
C THR A 35 9.50 16.30 4.05
N CYS A 36 9.78 17.24 3.13
CA CYS A 36 11.04 17.35 2.43
C CYS A 36 11.86 18.57 2.91
N PRO A 37 13.20 18.49 2.92
CA PRO A 37 14.00 17.28 2.73
C PRO A 37 13.85 16.31 3.91
N VAL A 38 13.96 15.00 3.65
CA VAL A 38 13.95 13.99 4.72
C VAL A 38 15.17 14.22 5.62
N LYS A 39 14.95 14.46 6.92
CA LYS A 39 16.01 14.68 7.91
C LYS A 39 16.04 13.51 8.91
N GLY A 40 17.22 12.92 9.11
CA GLY A 40 17.47 11.92 10.16
C GLY A 40 17.47 10.46 9.68
N PRO A 41 17.90 9.51 10.55
CA PRO A 41 18.07 8.10 10.22
C PRO A 41 16.74 7.31 10.15
N SER A 42 15.67 7.84 10.76
CA SER A 42 14.33 7.29 10.64
C SER A 42 13.64 7.94 9.44
N GLN A 43 13.28 7.15 8.42
CA GLN A 43 12.52 7.65 7.27
C GLN A 43 11.14 8.13 7.73
N ALA A 44 10.98 9.44 7.93
CA ALA A 44 9.69 10.07 8.21
C ALA A 44 8.69 9.90 7.03
N CYS A 45 9.21 9.66 5.82
CA CYS A 45 8.46 9.37 4.61
C CYS A 45 9.35 8.63 3.58
N CYS A 46 8.73 8.14 2.51
CA CYS A 46 9.35 7.46 1.38
C CYS A 46 9.74 8.47 0.28
N PRO A 47 11.03 8.81 0.08
CA PRO A 47 11.42 9.72 -0.99
C PRO A 47 11.24 9.07 -2.36
N LEU A 48 10.85 9.85 -3.37
CA LEU A 48 10.60 9.32 -4.73
C LEU A 48 11.83 8.60 -5.31
N SER A 49 13.01 9.17 -5.11
CA SER A 49 14.30 8.59 -5.53
C SER A 49 15.45 9.14 -4.67
N ARG A 50 16.69 8.71 -4.98
CA ARG A 50 17.89 9.25 -4.32
C ARG A 50 18.10 10.75 -4.52
N ASN A 51 17.61 11.30 -5.64
CA ASN A 51 17.84 12.69 -6.03
C ASN A 51 16.56 13.54 -5.97
N GLN A 52 15.40 12.93 -5.71
CA GLN A 52 14.12 13.61 -5.65
C GLN A 52 13.34 13.15 -4.42
N CYS A 53 13.09 14.07 -3.50
CA CYS A 53 12.35 13.78 -2.28
C CYS A 53 10.85 13.71 -2.54
N ASP A 54 10.24 14.80 -3.00
CA ASP A 54 8.80 14.91 -3.20
C ASP A 54 8.31 13.98 -4.33
N ALA A 55 7.30 13.16 -4.01
CA ALA A 55 6.64 12.25 -4.93
C ALA A 55 5.53 12.93 -5.76
N GLY A 56 5.18 14.17 -5.42
CA GLY A 56 4.29 15.03 -6.20
C GLY A 56 2.83 14.59 -6.23
N GLY A 57 2.38 13.80 -5.27
CA GLY A 57 0.97 13.37 -5.19
C GLY A 57 0.55 12.33 -6.24
N LYS A 58 1.51 11.62 -6.86
CA LYS A 58 1.24 10.76 -8.04
C LYS A 58 1.09 9.27 -7.73
N TYR A 59 1.23 8.87 -6.47
CA TYR A 59 1.36 7.47 -6.07
C TYR A 59 0.44 7.12 -4.92
N ILE A 60 0.08 5.84 -4.81
CA ILE A 60 -0.95 5.33 -3.89
C ILE A 60 -0.64 5.67 -2.44
N MET A 61 0.63 5.66 -2.02
CA MET A 61 1.02 5.96 -0.64
C MET A 61 1.15 7.45 -0.35
N ASN A 62 0.61 8.34 -1.19
CA ASN A 62 0.50 9.74 -0.82
C ASN A 62 -0.37 9.88 0.46
N PRO A 63 0.02 10.74 1.43
CA PRO A 63 -0.80 10.98 2.63
C PRO A 63 -2.22 11.46 2.34
N SER A 64 -2.47 12.00 1.15
CA SER A 64 -3.79 12.39 0.66
C SER A 64 -4.14 11.59 -0.59
N THR A 65 -5.27 10.91 -0.57
CA THR A 65 -5.75 10.16 -1.74
C THR A 65 -6.23 11.13 -2.84
N GLY A 66 -5.97 10.80 -4.10
CA GLY A 66 -6.45 11.51 -5.28
C GLY A 66 -6.96 10.56 -6.36
N SER A 67 -7.79 11.09 -7.26
CA SER A 67 -8.30 10.33 -8.40
C SER A 67 -7.22 10.11 -9.47
N GLY A 68 -7.32 9.01 -10.22
CA GLY A 68 -6.38 8.67 -11.29
C GLY A 68 -5.01 8.14 -10.83
N ILE A 69 -4.80 7.97 -9.52
CA ILE A 69 -3.60 7.34 -8.96
C ILE A 69 -3.75 5.82 -9.01
N THR A 70 -2.83 5.13 -9.68
CA THR A 70 -2.94 3.68 -9.90
C THR A 70 -1.66 2.89 -9.61
N SER A 71 -0.63 3.56 -9.09
CA SER A 71 0.71 2.97 -8.96
C SER A 71 1.33 3.28 -7.61
N PHE A 72 2.09 2.32 -7.08
CA PHE A 72 3.00 2.55 -5.95
C PHE A 72 4.27 3.26 -6.42
N SER A 73 4.88 4.07 -5.55
CA SER A 73 6.17 4.68 -5.85
C SER A 73 7.29 3.63 -5.83
N PRO A 74 8.44 3.88 -6.48
CA PRO A 74 9.60 3.00 -6.38
C PRO A 74 10.03 2.74 -4.93
N CYS A 75 9.86 3.71 -4.05
CA CYS A 75 10.18 3.59 -2.64
C CYS A 75 9.19 2.69 -1.90
N SER A 76 7.88 2.85 -2.11
CA SER A 76 6.86 1.99 -1.51
C SER A 76 7.05 0.53 -1.95
N ILE A 77 7.32 0.29 -3.23
CA ILE A 77 7.65 -1.05 -3.75
C ILE A 77 8.87 -1.62 -3.02
N GLY A 78 9.92 -0.82 -2.85
CA GLY A 78 11.11 -1.22 -2.09
C GLY A 78 10.80 -1.58 -0.64
N ASN A 79 9.91 -0.84 0.03
CA ASN A 79 9.49 -1.11 1.40
C ASN A 79 8.75 -2.46 1.48
N ILE A 80 7.77 -2.67 0.61
CA ILE A 80 6.98 -3.90 0.54
C ILE A 80 7.88 -5.12 0.27
N CYS A 81 8.70 -5.05 -0.78
CA CYS A 81 9.57 -6.16 -1.16
C CYS A 81 10.62 -6.46 -0.07
N SER A 82 11.20 -5.43 0.54
CA SER A 82 12.19 -5.63 1.61
C SER A 82 11.55 -6.18 2.89
N GLY A 83 10.33 -5.74 3.25
CA GLY A 83 9.58 -6.24 4.40
C GLY A 83 9.18 -7.70 4.26
N LEU A 84 8.71 -8.11 3.07
CA LEU A 84 8.43 -9.51 2.76
C LEU A 84 9.71 -10.35 2.77
N LYS A 85 10.78 -9.87 2.13
CA LYS A 85 12.06 -10.60 2.05
C LYS A 85 12.72 -10.78 3.42
N SER A 86 12.66 -9.79 4.30
CA SER A 86 13.25 -9.86 5.65
C SER A 86 12.34 -10.52 6.68
N ASN A 87 11.16 -11.02 6.27
CA ASN A 87 10.18 -11.66 7.14
C ASN A 87 9.68 -10.74 8.27
N GLN A 88 9.79 -9.41 8.11
CA GLN A 88 9.14 -8.42 8.97
C GLN A 88 7.65 -8.37 8.70
N ILE A 89 7.25 -8.56 7.43
CA ILE A 89 5.88 -8.82 7.02
C ILE A 89 5.74 -10.32 6.78
N LYS A 90 4.83 -10.96 7.51
CA LYS A 90 4.59 -12.41 7.39
C LYS A 90 3.73 -12.69 6.18
N GLY A 91 4.36 -13.11 5.08
CA GLY A 91 3.67 -13.53 3.85
C GLY A 91 3.30 -15.02 3.83
N ASN A 92 3.48 -15.76 4.94
CA ASN A 92 3.25 -17.22 4.98
C ASN A 92 1.77 -17.61 4.88
N CYS A 93 0.85 -16.67 5.03
CA CYS A 93 -0.58 -16.85 4.78
C CYS A 93 -0.99 -16.52 3.33
N LEU A 94 -0.08 -15.99 2.51
CA LEU A 94 -0.34 -15.73 1.10
C LEU A 94 -0.17 -17.02 0.31
N THR A 95 -1.11 -17.28 -0.60
CA THR A 95 -1.03 -18.41 -1.53
C THR A 95 -0.51 -17.93 -2.88
N ASP A 96 -0.04 -18.87 -3.71
CA ASP A 96 0.29 -18.59 -5.12
C ASP A 96 -0.90 -17.90 -5.79
N ASN A 97 -0.69 -17.02 -6.78
CA ASN A 97 -1.75 -16.38 -7.55
C ASN A 97 -2.19 -17.21 -8.76
N LYS A 98 -1.55 -18.35 -9.01
CA LYS A 98 -1.95 -19.36 -10.01
C LYS A 98 -2.70 -20.48 -9.34
N ASN A 99 -3.76 -20.98 -10.00
CA ASN A 99 -4.68 -21.96 -9.44
C ASN A 99 -5.32 -21.52 -8.11
N VAL A 100 -5.36 -20.20 -7.86
CA VAL A 100 -6.31 -19.64 -6.90
C VAL A 100 -7.64 -19.68 -7.59
N GLN A 101 -8.49 -20.54 -7.05
CA GLN A 101 -9.93 -20.43 -7.17
C GLN A 101 -10.34 -18.97 -6.92
N THR A 102 -10.46 -18.18 -7.99
CA THR A 102 -10.80 -16.75 -7.96
C THR A 102 -12.21 -16.65 -8.54
N ASP A 103 -13.19 -16.42 -7.66
CA ASP A 103 -14.64 -16.31 -7.89
C ASP A 103 -15.39 -17.46 -8.58
N VAL A 104 -14.79 -18.27 -9.45
CA VAL A 104 -15.48 -19.46 -10.01
C VAL A 104 -15.60 -20.60 -8.99
N ASP A 105 -14.89 -20.45 -7.87
CA ASP A 105 -14.34 -21.59 -7.16
C ASP A 105 -14.05 -21.22 -5.67
N ILE A 106 -14.01 -19.92 -5.31
CA ILE A 106 -14.53 -19.43 -4.01
C ILE A 106 -16.05 -19.55 -4.08
N GLY A 107 -16.57 -20.77 -4.18
CA GLY A 107 -18.01 -21.01 -4.37
C GLY A 107 -18.79 -20.15 -3.40
N SER A 108 -19.86 -19.48 -3.88
CA SER A 108 -20.72 -18.55 -3.14
C SER A 108 -20.62 -18.77 -1.63
N GLN A 109 -19.76 -18.02 -0.96
CA GLN A 109 -19.60 -18.15 0.48
C GLN A 109 -20.83 -17.50 1.10
N CYS A 110 -21.79 -18.31 1.54
CA CYS A 110 -22.95 -17.79 2.26
C CYS A 110 -22.47 -16.90 3.41
N GLY A 111 -22.80 -15.61 3.36
CA GLY A 111 -22.40 -14.63 4.37
C GLY A 111 -21.17 -13.75 4.04
N ASN A 112 -20.53 -13.90 2.88
CA ASN A 112 -19.47 -12.96 2.45
C ASN A 112 -20.00 -11.67 1.77
N GLY A 113 -21.29 -11.62 1.45
CA GLY A 113 -21.95 -10.44 0.87
C GLY A 113 -21.63 -10.17 -0.61
N ILE A 114 -21.01 -11.12 -1.32
CA ILE A 114 -20.78 -11.06 -2.77
C ILE A 114 -21.86 -11.94 -3.44
N VAL A 115 -22.71 -11.32 -4.26
CA VAL A 115 -23.86 -11.97 -4.95
C VAL A 115 -23.59 -12.17 -6.44
#